data_AF-A0A532EZ57-F1
#
_entry.id   AF-A0A532EZ57-F1
#
_cell.length_a   1.000
_cell.length_b   1.000
_cell.length_c   1.000
_cell.angle_alpha   90.00
_cell.angle_beta   90.00
_cell.angle_gamma   90.00
#
_symmetry.space_group_name_H-M   'P 1'
#
loop_
_entity.id
_entity.type
_entity.pdbx_description
1 polymer ?
#
loop_
_entity_poly.entity_id
_entity_poly.type
_entity_poly.pdbx_seq_one_letter_code
_entity_poly.pdbx_strand_id
1 'polypeptide(L)' 'MKRFATLSAGLILGSPTLALASEHSASYRGIGWIYFTFIAGILIYGVHDSFGKTAMYVATPFILGWSYWMLPPT' A
#
# COMPACT_ATOMS: atom_id res chain seq x y z
N MET A 1 -16.38 -12.89 15.69
CA MET A 1 -15.25 -11.99 15.39
C MET A 1 -13.90 -12.51 15.90
N LYS A 2 -13.80 -13.02 17.14
CA LYS A 2 -12.52 -13.49 17.71
C LYS A 2 -11.84 -14.61 16.89
N ARG A 3 -12.60 -15.56 16.36
CA ARG A 3 -12.05 -16.70 15.58
C ARG A 3 -11.38 -16.29 14.26
N PHE A 4 -11.89 -15.25 13.61
CA PHE A 4 -11.28 -14.70 12.40
C PHE A 4 -9.95 -14.01 12.72
N ALA A 5 -9.89 -13.25 13.81
CA ALA A 5 -8.66 -12.61 14.28
C ALA A 5 -7.58 -13.65 14.67
N THR A 6 -7.99 -14.77 15.27
CA THR A 6 -7.07 -15.87 15.59
C THR A 6 -6.58 -16.59 14.34
N LEU A 7 -7.45 -16.79 13.35
CA LEU A 7 -7.08 -17.38 12.06
C LEU A 7 -6.11 -16.49 11.29
N SER A 8 -6.37 -15.17 11.22
CA SER A 8 -5.45 -14.23 10.57
C SER A 8 -4.12 -14.11 11.30
N ALA A 9 -4.12 -14.09 12.64
CA ALA A 9 -2.88 -14.13 13.43
C ALA A 9 -2.09 -15.43 13.20
N GLY A 10 -2.77 -16.58 13.13
CA GLY A 10 -2.14 -17.87 12.83
C GLY A 10 -1.58 -17.94 11.41
N LEU A 11 -2.20 -17.28 10.43
CA LEU A 11 -1.73 -17.23 9.04
C LEU A 11 -0.50 -16.31 8.89
N ILE A 12 -0.49 -15.18 9.61
CA ILE A 12 0.63 -14.24 9.66
C ILE A 12 1.83 -14.86 10.39
N LEU A 13 1.61 -15.52 11.53
CA LEU A 13 2.68 -16.08 12.36
C LEU A 13 3.12 -17.49 11.92
N GLY A 14 2.23 -18.22 11.24
CA GLY A 14 2.40 -19.62 10.87
C GLY A 14 2.85 -19.85 9.42
N SER A 15 3.28 -18.82 8.69
CA SER A 15 3.87 -18.96 7.35
C SER A 15 5.39 -18.71 7.34
N PRO A 16 6.22 -19.66 7.79
CA PRO A 16 7.67 -19.65 7.57
C PRO A 16 8.06 -19.60 6.08
N THR A 17 7.11 -19.86 5.18
CA THR A 17 7.28 -19.69 3.73
C THR A 17 7.52 -18.22 3.33
N LEU A 18 7.14 -17.23 4.15
CA LEU A 18 7.56 -15.84 3.97
C LEU A 18 9.00 -15.58 4.41
N ALA A 19 9.55 -16.40 5.32
CA ALA A 19 10.92 -16.29 5.79
C ALA A 19 11.95 -16.97 4.86
N LEU A 20 11.49 -17.88 3.98
CA LEU A 20 12.32 -18.60 3.00
C LEU A 20 12.37 -17.92 1.61
N ALA A 21 11.83 -16.70 1.46
CA ALA A 21 11.92 -15.92 0.22
C ALA A 21 13.24 -15.13 0.08
N SER A 22 14.25 -15.40 0.92
CA SER A 22 15.54 -14.68 0.91
C SER A 22 16.44 -14.98 -0.28
N GLU A 23 16.10 -15.97 -1.12
CA GLU A 23 16.92 -16.35 -2.30
C GLU A 23 16.21 -16.18 -3.65
N HIS A 24 15.04 -15.53 -3.71
CA HIS A 24 14.41 -15.19 -4.97
C HIS A 24 14.55 -13.69 -5.21
N SER A 25 14.87 -13.30 -6.45
CA SER A 25 14.96 -11.93 -6.95
C SER A 25 13.60 -11.21 -6.84
N ALA A 26 13.16 -10.95 -5.60
CA ALA A 26 11.87 -10.37 -5.29
C ALA A 26 11.94 -8.87 -5.56
N SER A 27 11.30 -8.46 -6.65
CA SER A 27 11.16 -7.05 -6.99
C SER A 27 10.55 -6.28 -5.80
N TYR A 28 11.28 -5.28 -5.29
CA TYR A 28 10.82 -4.39 -4.22
C TYR A 28 9.53 -3.65 -4.58
N ARG A 29 9.11 -3.71 -5.85
CA ARG A 29 7.87 -3.16 -6.35
C ARG A 29 6.64 -3.66 -5.59
N GLY A 30 6.61 -4.93 -5.17
CA GLY A 30 5.47 -5.48 -4.40
C GLY A 30 5.29 -4.81 -3.04
N ILE A 31 6.40 -4.60 -2.32
CA ILE A 31 6.39 -3.87 -1.05
C ILE A 31 6.13 -2.37 -1.31
N GLY A 32 6.69 -1.82 -2.39
CA GLY A 32 6.43 -0.45 -2.84
C GLY A 32 4.95 -0.15 -3.04
N TRP A 33 4.19 -1.07 -3.64
CA TRP A 33 2.74 -0.93 -3.81
C TRP A 33 2.01 -0.72 -2.49
N ILE A 34 2.40 -1.42 -1.42
CA ILE A 34 1.77 -1.29 -0.10
C ILE A 34 2.02 0.14 0.42
N TYR A 35 3.27 0.60 0.44
CA TYR A 35 3.62 1.93 0.93
C TYR A 35 2.95 3.04 0.13
N PHE A 36 3.06 3.00 -1.20
CA PHE A 36 2.53 4.05 -2.06
C PHE A 36 0.99 4.08 -2.11
N THR A 37 0.32 2.97 -1.81
CA THR A 37 -1.14 2.95 -1.60
C THR A 37 -1.53 3.74 -0.36
N PHE A 38 -0.84 3.52 0.76
CA PHE A 38 -1.10 4.29 1.99
C PHE A 38 -0.74 5.77 1.83
N ILE A 39 0.39 6.08 1.18
CA ILE A 39 0.80 7.45 0.88
C ILE A 39 -0.25 8.14 0.01
N ALA A 40 -0.70 7.50 -1.07
CA ALA A 40 -1.74 8.06 -1.93
C ALA A 40 -3.03 8.35 -1.15
N GLY A 41 -3.46 7.41 -0.28
CA GLY A 41 -4.64 7.60 0.56
C GLY A 41 -4.53 8.81 1.50
N ILE A 42 -3.39 8.96 2.18
CA ILE A 42 -3.13 10.09 3.08
C ILE A 42 -3.11 11.41 2.32
N LEU A 43 -2.48 11.45 1.13
CA LEU A 43 -2.43 12.65 0.30
C LEU A 43 -3.82 13.05 -0.23
N ILE A 44 -4.60 12.10 -0.74
CA ILE A 44 -5.97 12.35 -1.22
C ILE A 44 -6.83 12.88 -0.07
N TYR A 45 -6.74 12.25 1.11
CA TYR A 45 -7.44 12.72 2.30
C TYR A 45 -6.99 14.13 2.71
N GLY A 46 -5.67 14.40 2.73
CA GLY A 46 -5.13 15.72 3.08
C GLY A 46 -5.58 16.82 2.12
N VAL A 47 -5.69 16.53 0.81
CA VAL A 47 -6.25 17.48 -0.16
C VAL A 47 -7.73 17.73 0.10
N HIS A 48 -8.50 16.69 0.42
CA HIS A 48 -9.91 16.85 0.79
C HIS A 48 -10.07 17.71 2.04
N ASP A 49 -9.28 17.48 3.09
CA ASP A 49 -9.33 18.23 4.34
C ASP A 49 -8.93 19.71 4.15
N SER A 50 -7.91 19.96 3.34
CA SER A 50 -7.37 21.32 3.13
C SER A 50 -8.16 22.16 2.11
N PHE A 51 -8.66 21.53 1.04
CA PHE A 51 -9.20 22.24 -0.14
C PHE A 51 -10.60 21.77 -0.55
N GLY A 52 -11.15 20.74 0.10
CA GLY A 52 -12.48 20.21 -0.17
C GLY A 52 -12.57 19.24 -1.36
N LYS A 53 -13.79 18.77 -1.59
CA LYS A 53 -14.11 17.66 -2.50
C LYS A 53 -13.71 17.91 -3.96
N THR A 54 -13.94 19.11 -4.48
CA THR A 54 -13.64 19.43 -5.89
C THR A 54 -12.13 19.39 -6.17
N ALA A 55 -11.33 19.97 -5.29
CA ALA A 55 -9.88 19.96 -5.39
C ALA A 55 -9.32 18.53 -5.27
N MET A 56 -9.87 17.72 -4.36
CA MET A 56 -9.52 16.31 -4.22
C MET A 56 -9.70 15.54 -5.54
N TYR A 57 -10.81 15.71 -6.25
CA TYR A 57 -11.04 15.02 -7.52
C TYR A 57 -10.04 15.39 -8.60
N VAL A 58 -9.65 16.67 -8.66
CA VAL A 58 -8.63 17.12 -9.61
C VAL A 58 -7.26 16.57 -9.25
N ALA A 59 -6.88 16.57 -7.95
CA ALA A 59 -5.56 16.15 -7.50
C ALA A 59 -5.36 14.62 -7.50
N THR A 60 -6.42 13.84 -7.26
CA THR A 60 -6.38 12.37 -7.17
C THR A 60 -5.64 11.68 -8.32
N PRO A 61 -5.93 11.94 -9.62
CA PRO A 61 -5.21 11.30 -10.71
C PRO A 61 -3.71 11.63 -10.73
N PHE A 62 -3.32 12.86 -10.36
CA PHE A 62 -1.90 13.24 -10.27
C PHE A 62 -1.21 12.54 -9.11
N ILE A 63 -1.86 12.43 -7.95
CA ILE A 63 -1.35 11.70 -6.78
C ILE A 63 -1.14 10.23 -7.12
N LEU A 64 -2.12 9.59 -7.78
CA LEU A 64 -2.02 8.19 -8.19
C LEU A 64 -0.94 7.98 -9.25
N GLY A 65 -0.86 8.87 -10.26
CA GLY A 65 0.18 8.82 -11.29
C GLY A 65 1.59 8.99 -10.70
N TRP A 66 1.75 9.94 -9.77
CA TRP A 66 2.99 10.16 -9.03
C TRP A 66 3.37 8.93 -8.21
N SER A 67 2.44 8.40 -7.41
CA SER A 67 2.65 7.20 -6.61
C SER A 67 3.04 5.98 -7.45
N TYR A 68 2.46 5.84 -8.65
CA TYR A 68 2.83 4.77 -9.57
C TYR A 68 4.24 4.98 -10.16
N TRP A 69 4.59 6.21 -10.51
CA TRP A 69 5.90 6.53 -11.06
C TRP A 69 7.03 6.33 -10.03
N MET A 70 6.75 6.59 -8.76
CA MET A 70 7.70 6.37 -7.67
C MET A 70 7.88 4.89 -7.28
N LEU A 71 7.10 3.97 -7.86
CA LEU A 71 7.27 2.54 -7.57
C LEU A 71 8.65 2.06 -8.06
N PRO A 72 9.32 1.18 -7.29
CA PRO A 72 10.56 0.56 -7.72
C PRO A 72 10.43 -0.12 -9.08
N PRO A 73 11.51 -0.11 -9.89
CA PRO A 73 11.55 -0.88 -11.13
C PRO A 73 11.32 -2.36 -10.82
N THR A 74 10.69 -3.04 -11.80
CA THR A 74 10.42 -4.48 -11.73
C THR A 74 11.70 -5.28 -11.75
#